data_AF-A0A1F3T294-F1
#
_entry.id   AF-A0A1F3T294-F1
#
_cell.length_a   1.000
_cell.length_b   1.000
_cell.length_c   1.000
_cell.angle_alpha   90.00
_cell.angle_beta   90.00
_cell.angle_gamma   90.00
#
_symmetry.space_group_name_H-M   'P 1'
#
loop_
_entity.id
_entity.type
_entity.pdbx_description
1 polymer ?
#
loop_
_entity_poly.entity_id
_entity_poly.type
_entity_poly.pdbx_seq_one_letter_code
_entity_poly.pdbx_strand_id
1 'polypeptide(L)'
;MNEIFDKMILRIVFTAFICLTLILYKFAHIFLYPSSKQQLFKKFYPSKNSPDTIHLFGRILGIGIVYSNFYFYISNGIILALTTFLIQATLIFIIYLLSIYIIESIIFYNFEYIDEIIKRKNYSYAIISFTNTLSIALILSTVIRASENNFILFLLMWLLAMVILGFSIRTFPVVSKLSLNKLIVQKNISVAFSYSGFILGWTLIISSSLENNMKDYVWYNIQVVLKILLSIIIFPLFRWGLIKIFKIENDFRSDVLSDDGKELLGPEIGFGLYEGAIFLVSCLLTSVITGNLFFGSFYPSY
;
A
#
# COMPACT_ATOMS: atom_id res chain seq x y z
N MET A 1 17.32 5.81 -37.99
CA MET A 1 15.85 5.98 -38.15
C MET A 1 15.06 4.84 -37.52
N ASN A 2 15.35 3.57 -37.82
CA ASN A 2 14.63 2.41 -37.24
C ASN A 2 14.53 2.43 -35.71
N GLU A 3 15.61 2.69 -34.98
CA GLU A 3 15.56 2.72 -33.50
C GLU A 3 14.57 3.74 -32.91
N ILE A 4 14.34 4.86 -33.60
CA ILE A 4 13.39 5.90 -33.14
C ILE A 4 11.95 5.41 -33.37
N PHE A 5 11.70 4.80 -34.53
CA PHE A 5 10.41 4.18 -34.84
C PHE A 5 10.10 3.02 -33.88
N ASP A 6 11.09 2.19 -33.57
CA ASP A 6 10.96 1.05 -32.67
C ASP A 6 10.59 1.48 -31.25
N LYS A 7 11.25 2.53 -30.73
CA LYS A 7 10.92 3.14 -29.44
C LYS A 7 9.50 3.74 -29.45
N MET A 8 9.07 4.33 -30.56
CA MET A 8 7.73 4.92 -30.68
C MET A 8 6.64 3.84 -30.71
N ILE A 9 6.83 2.79 -31.51
CA ILE A 9 5.94 1.63 -31.58
C ILE A 9 5.78 1.00 -30.20
N LEU A 10 6.90 0.78 -29.50
CA LEU A 10 6.88 0.17 -28.18
C LEU A 10 6.11 1.01 -27.15
N ARG A 11 6.20 2.34 -27.20
CA ARG A 11 5.38 3.23 -26.36
C ARG A 11 3.89 3.13 -26.67
N ILE A 12 3.52 3.10 -27.95
CA ILE A 12 2.12 2.95 -28.37
C ILE A 12 1.56 1.62 -27.86
N VAL A 13 2.31 0.52 -28.03
CA VAL A 13 1.92 -0.80 -27.52
C VAL A 13 1.80 -0.79 -25.99
N PHE A 14 2.73 -0.16 -25.29
CA PHE A 14 2.67 -0.01 -23.83
C PHE A 14 1.43 0.76 -23.37
N THR A 15 1.10 1.87 -24.03
CA THR A 15 -0.12 2.64 -23.75
C THR A 15 -1.37 1.80 -23.98
N ALA A 16 -1.45 1.11 -25.11
CA ALA A 16 -2.57 0.22 -25.41
C ALA A 16 -2.70 -0.90 -24.37
N PHE A 17 -1.58 -1.46 -23.92
CA PHE A 17 -1.55 -2.47 -22.87
C PHE A 17 -2.03 -1.93 -21.52
N ILE A 18 -1.60 -0.73 -21.10
CA ILE A 18 -2.11 -0.11 -19.87
C ILE A 18 -3.62 0.09 -19.97
N CYS A 19 -4.13 0.63 -21.09
CA CYS A 19 -5.57 0.77 -21.31
C CYS A 19 -6.29 -0.58 -21.22
N LEU A 20 -5.73 -1.63 -21.81
CA LEU A 20 -6.26 -2.98 -21.70
C LEU A 20 -6.27 -3.48 -20.25
N THR A 21 -5.21 -3.26 -19.48
CA THR A 21 -5.16 -3.68 -18.07
C THR A 21 -6.19 -2.96 -17.20
N LEU A 22 -6.48 -1.69 -17.48
CA LEU A 22 -7.56 -0.96 -16.80
C LEU A 22 -8.93 -1.54 -17.14
N ILE A 23 -9.14 -1.97 -18.38
CA ILE A 23 -10.36 -2.69 -18.80
C ILE A 23 -10.43 -4.05 -18.10
N LEU A 24 -9.32 -4.81 -18.06
CA LEU A 24 -9.24 -6.09 -17.35
C LEU A 24 -9.48 -5.94 -15.85
N TYR A 25 -8.98 -4.86 -15.23
CA TYR A 25 -9.26 -4.54 -13.83
C TYR A 25 -10.76 -4.39 -13.57
N LYS A 26 -11.50 -3.74 -14.48
CA LYS A 26 -12.96 -3.63 -14.38
C LYS A 26 -13.63 -5.01 -14.30
N PHE A 27 -13.13 -6.00 -15.03
CA PHE A 27 -13.61 -7.39 -14.94
C PHE A 27 -13.12 -8.10 -13.67
N ALA A 28 -11.85 -7.91 -13.28
CA ALA A 28 -11.28 -8.49 -12.07
C ALA A 28 -11.97 -7.98 -10.79
N HIS A 29 -12.43 -6.73 -10.77
CA HIS A 29 -13.21 -6.18 -9.66
C HIS A 29 -14.48 -6.99 -9.39
N ILE A 30 -15.12 -7.55 -10.43
CA ILE A 30 -16.29 -8.42 -10.26
C ILE A 30 -15.91 -9.71 -9.53
N PHE A 31 -14.72 -10.24 -9.80
CA PHE A 31 -14.23 -11.45 -9.15
C PHE A 31 -13.88 -11.20 -7.68
N LEU A 32 -13.23 -10.07 -7.39
CA LEU A 32 -12.87 -9.69 -6.01
C LEU A 32 -14.10 -9.36 -5.15
N TYR A 33 -15.14 -8.77 -5.75
CA TYR A 33 -16.38 -8.41 -5.05
C TYR A 33 -17.59 -8.97 -5.81
N PRO A 34 -17.88 -10.29 -5.68
CA PRO A 34 -18.92 -10.96 -6.46
C PRO A 34 -20.31 -10.37 -6.23
N SER A 35 -20.53 -9.78 -5.06
CA SER A 35 -21.79 -9.16 -4.68
C SER A 35 -22.08 -7.90 -5.53
N SER A 36 -21.06 -7.21 -6.08
CA SER A 36 -21.20 -5.93 -6.81
C SER A 36 -21.53 -6.05 -8.32
N LYS A 37 -21.76 -7.27 -8.82
CA LYS A 37 -21.91 -7.61 -10.26
C LYS A 37 -22.81 -6.69 -11.09
N GLN A 38 -23.92 -6.21 -10.51
CA GLN A 38 -24.93 -5.42 -11.24
C GLN A 38 -24.56 -3.94 -11.46
N GLN A 39 -23.51 -3.43 -10.80
CA GLN A 39 -23.23 -1.99 -10.76
C GLN A 39 -22.16 -1.53 -11.77
N LEU A 40 -21.16 -2.37 -12.08
CA LEU A 40 -20.02 -1.99 -12.93
C LEU A 40 -20.35 -1.79 -14.42
N PHE A 41 -21.44 -2.40 -14.91
CA PHE A 41 -21.93 -2.17 -16.28
C PHE A 41 -22.86 -0.95 -16.38
N LYS A 42 -23.30 -0.37 -15.25
CA LYS A 42 -24.08 0.87 -15.24
C LYS A 42 -23.14 2.07 -15.35
N LYS A 43 -23.66 3.18 -15.86
CA LYS A 43 -22.92 4.45 -15.92
C LYS A 43 -22.48 4.85 -14.51
N PHE A 44 -21.17 5.04 -14.34
CA PHE A 44 -20.57 5.50 -13.09
C PHE A 44 -20.76 7.02 -12.96
N TYR A 45 -21.26 7.48 -11.81
CA TYR A 45 -21.45 8.90 -11.52
C TYR A 45 -20.61 9.28 -10.28
N PRO A 46 -19.43 9.89 -10.47
CA PRO A 46 -18.52 10.19 -9.37
C PRO A 46 -19.17 11.00 -8.23
N SER A 47 -20.05 11.93 -8.58
CA SER A 47 -20.74 12.79 -7.63
C SER A 47 -21.84 12.12 -6.80
N LYS A 48 -22.34 10.94 -7.21
CA LYS A 48 -23.44 10.25 -6.49
C LYS A 48 -22.93 9.35 -5.37
N ASN A 49 -21.73 8.78 -5.53
CA ASN A 49 -21.08 7.93 -4.54
C ASN A 49 -19.58 8.24 -4.46
N SER A 50 -19.23 9.22 -3.63
CA SER A 50 -17.84 9.64 -3.42
C SER A 50 -16.97 8.53 -2.78
N PRO A 51 -17.44 7.75 -1.78
CA PRO A 51 -16.68 6.61 -1.26
C PRO A 51 -16.30 5.57 -2.32
N ASP A 52 -17.24 5.24 -3.23
CA ASP A 52 -16.97 4.32 -4.35
C ASP A 52 -15.96 4.91 -5.33
N THR A 53 -16.03 6.23 -5.55
CA THR A 53 -15.04 6.97 -6.34
C THR A 53 -13.65 6.89 -5.73
N ILE A 54 -13.50 7.15 -4.42
CA ILE A 54 -12.22 7.06 -3.72
C ILE A 54 -11.64 5.65 -3.86
N HIS A 55 -12.45 4.62 -3.62
CA HIS A 55 -12.04 3.23 -3.75
C HIS A 55 -11.53 2.90 -5.16
N LEU A 56 -12.31 3.23 -6.21
CA LEU A 56 -11.96 2.95 -7.60
C LEU A 56 -10.70 3.70 -8.06
N PHE A 57 -10.60 4.99 -7.74
CA PHE A 57 -9.44 5.79 -8.13
C PHE A 57 -8.15 5.37 -7.41
N GLY A 58 -8.23 4.87 -6.17
CA GLY A 58 -7.06 4.28 -5.50
C GLY A 58 -6.47 3.12 -6.28
N ARG A 59 -7.32 2.26 -6.84
CA ARG A 59 -6.91 1.10 -7.62
C ARG A 59 -6.30 1.48 -8.96
N ILE A 60 -6.89 2.45 -9.65
CA ILE A 60 -6.35 2.98 -10.91
C ILE A 60 -4.98 3.62 -10.66
N LEU A 61 -4.87 4.42 -9.59
CA LEU A 61 -3.61 5.06 -9.19
C LEU A 61 -2.56 3.99 -8.84
N GLY A 62 -2.94 2.97 -8.07
CA GLY A 62 -2.04 1.86 -7.74
C GLY A 62 -1.54 1.09 -8.96
N ILE A 63 -2.41 0.79 -9.94
CA ILE A 63 -1.99 0.22 -11.23
C ILE A 63 -0.97 1.12 -11.92
N GLY A 64 -1.20 2.44 -11.93
CA GLY A 64 -0.27 3.41 -12.51
C GLY A 64 1.11 3.39 -11.84
N ILE A 65 1.17 3.32 -10.51
CA ILE A 65 2.43 3.23 -9.74
C ILE A 65 3.16 1.92 -10.03
N VAL A 66 2.45 0.79 -10.07
CA VAL A 66 3.09 -0.51 -10.33
C VAL A 66 3.74 -0.52 -11.72
N TYR A 67 3.09 0.08 -12.72
CA TYR A 67 3.63 0.16 -14.07
C TYR A 67 4.70 1.25 -14.29
N SER A 68 4.90 2.18 -13.35
CA SER A 68 5.88 3.27 -13.53
C SER A 68 7.32 2.80 -13.59
N ASN A 69 7.62 1.62 -13.03
CA ASN A 69 8.99 1.11 -12.87
C ASN A 69 9.38 0.05 -13.92
N PHE A 70 8.61 -0.10 -15.01
CA PHE A 70 8.97 -1.03 -16.08
C PHE A 70 10.04 -0.44 -17.00
N TYR A 71 11.10 -1.22 -17.22
CA TYR A 71 12.18 -0.90 -18.15
C TYR A 71 12.14 -1.82 -19.36
N PHE A 72 12.47 -1.25 -20.53
CA PHE A 72 12.52 -1.99 -21.78
C PHE A 72 13.96 -2.15 -22.27
N TYR A 73 14.40 -3.39 -22.39
CA TYR A 73 15.70 -3.72 -22.96
C TYR A 73 15.51 -4.12 -24.43
N ILE A 74 15.83 -3.21 -25.35
CA ILE A 74 15.67 -3.40 -26.80
C ILE A 74 16.84 -4.23 -27.39
N SER A 75 17.88 -4.52 -26.60
CA SER A 75 19.11 -5.18 -27.05
C SER A 75 18.90 -6.52 -27.76
N ASN A 76 17.84 -7.25 -27.39
CA ASN A 76 17.56 -8.60 -27.88
C ASN A 76 16.50 -8.61 -29.01
N GLY A 77 16.14 -7.44 -29.52
CA GLY A 77 15.11 -7.26 -30.55
C GLY A 77 13.72 -6.91 -29.99
N ILE A 78 12.94 -6.18 -30.79
CA ILE A 78 11.63 -5.60 -30.40
C ILE A 78 10.62 -6.69 -30.04
N ILE A 79 10.57 -7.77 -30.82
CA ILE A 79 9.60 -8.84 -30.62
C ILE A 79 9.84 -9.52 -29.26
N LEU A 80 11.10 -9.80 -28.92
CA LEU A 80 11.44 -10.39 -27.63
C LEU A 80 11.18 -9.41 -26.48
N ALA A 81 11.50 -8.13 -26.67
CA ALA A 81 11.20 -7.09 -25.67
C ALA A 81 9.68 -6.97 -25.41
N LEU A 82 8.86 -7.08 -26.45
CA LEU A 82 7.40 -7.05 -26.32
C LEU A 82 6.84 -8.30 -25.63
N THR A 83 7.31 -9.50 -25.99
CA THR A 83 6.81 -10.74 -25.36
C THR A 83 7.21 -10.84 -23.89
N THR A 84 8.47 -10.52 -23.56
CA THR A 84 8.94 -10.48 -22.17
C THR A 84 8.17 -9.45 -21.34
N PHE A 85 7.95 -8.26 -21.89
CA PHE A 85 7.11 -7.25 -21.26
C PHE A 85 5.69 -7.75 -20.99
N LEU A 86 5.01 -8.33 -21.99
CA LEU A 86 3.62 -8.81 -21.83
C LEU A 86 3.51 -9.87 -20.73
N ILE A 87 4.46 -10.81 -20.68
CA ILE A 87 4.48 -11.87 -19.65
C ILE A 87 4.71 -11.25 -18.27
N GLN A 88 5.72 -10.39 -18.13
CA GLN A 88 6.05 -9.77 -16.85
C GLN A 88 4.94 -8.85 -16.34
N ALA A 89 4.34 -8.05 -17.23
CA ALA A 89 3.27 -7.11 -16.92
C ALA A 89 1.98 -7.83 -16.50
N THR A 90 1.57 -8.87 -17.23
CA THR A 90 0.39 -9.69 -16.84
C THR A 90 0.61 -10.39 -15.50
N LEU A 91 1.79 -10.92 -15.25
CA LEU A 91 2.13 -11.56 -13.99
C LEU A 91 2.08 -10.58 -12.81
N ILE A 92 2.70 -9.40 -12.96
CA ILE A 92 2.70 -8.35 -11.94
C ILE A 92 1.28 -7.87 -11.65
N PHE A 93 0.43 -7.76 -12.68
CA PHE A 93 -0.98 -7.42 -12.50
C PHE A 93 -1.73 -8.46 -11.66
N ILE A 94 -1.53 -9.76 -11.94
CA ILE A 94 -2.14 -10.85 -11.14
C ILE A 94 -1.68 -10.76 -9.69
N ILE A 95 -0.39 -10.54 -9.45
CA ILE A 95 0.18 -10.45 -8.11
C ILE A 95 -0.28 -9.20 -7.38
N TYR A 96 -0.44 -8.08 -8.07
CA TYR A 96 -1.04 -6.87 -7.50
C TYR A 96 -2.48 -7.13 -7.00
N LEU A 97 -3.31 -7.76 -7.82
CA LEU A 97 -4.68 -8.13 -7.45
C LEU A 97 -4.73 -9.12 -6.28
N LEU A 98 -3.85 -10.12 -6.30
CA LEU A 98 -3.73 -11.09 -5.20
C LEU A 98 -3.31 -10.40 -3.89
N SER A 99 -2.37 -9.45 -3.98
CA SER A 99 -1.91 -8.67 -2.83
C SER A 99 -3.03 -7.85 -2.21
N ILE A 100 -3.82 -7.19 -3.05
CA ILE A 100 -5.02 -6.47 -2.65
C ILE A 100 -5.98 -7.39 -1.90
N TYR A 101 -6.29 -8.55 -2.48
CA TYR A 101 -7.24 -9.50 -1.93
C TYR A 101 -6.82 -9.99 -0.53
N ILE A 102 -5.54 -10.35 -0.37
CA ILE A 102 -4.99 -10.84 0.90
C ILE A 102 -5.09 -9.76 1.98
N ILE A 103 -4.61 -8.54 1.68
CA ILE A 103 -4.53 -7.46 2.68
C ILE A 103 -5.92 -6.98 3.09
N GLU A 104 -6.85 -6.88 2.16
CA GLU A 104 -8.20 -6.47 2.50
C GLU A 104 -8.97 -7.54 3.24
N SER A 105 -8.70 -8.82 2.96
CA SER A 105 -9.26 -9.93 3.75
C SER A 105 -8.75 -9.90 5.20
N ILE A 106 -7.54 -9.41 5.45
CA ILE A 106 -7.00 -9.23 6.82
C ILE A 106 -7.68 -8.05 7.52
N ILE A 107 -7.83 -6.92 6.84
CA ILE A 107 -8.33 -5.66 7.45
C ILE A 107 -9.85 -5.69 7.61
N PHE A 108 -10.55 -6.05 6.55
CA PHE A 108 -11.99 -5.93 6.42
C PHE A 108 -12.71 -7.27 6.63
N TYR A 109 -12.13 -8.19 7.41
CA TYR A 109 -12.69 -9.53 7.62
C TYR A 109 -14.14 -9.55 8.13
N ASN A 110 -14.58 -8.48 8.83
CA ASN A 110 -15.94 -8.31 9.35
C ASN A 110 -16.87 -7.49 8.45
N PHE A 111 -16.38 -6.97 7.31
CA PHE A 111 -17.07 -5.93 6.55
C PHE A 111 -17.29 -6.36 5.10
N GLU A 112 -18.52 -6.21 4.63
CA GLU A 112 -18.86 -6.42 3.23
C GLU A 112 -18.82 -5.10 2.44
N TYR A 113 -18.20 -5.13 1.26
CA TYR A 113 -18.06 -3.97 0.39
C TYR A 113 -19.41 -3.34 0.00
N ILE A 114 -20.45 -4.14 -0.29
CA ILE A 114 -21.77 -3.60 -0.65
C ILE A 114 -22.34 -2.78 0.50
N ASP A 115 -22.27 -3.34 1.70
CA ASP A 115 -22.91 -2.74 2.85
C ASP A 115 -22.21 -1.44 3.20
N GLU A 116 -20.88 -1.43 3.21
CA GLU A 116 -20.11 -0.24 3.59
C GLU A 116 -20.09 0.85 2.49
N ILE A 117 -19.81 0.51 1.24
CA ILE A 117 -19.62 1.51 0.17
C ILE A 117 -20.94 1.87 -0.52
N ILE A 118 -21.76 0.88 -0.88
CA ILE A 118 -22.97 1.13 -1.69
C ILE A 118 -24.11 1.60 -0.81
N LYS A 119 -24.43 0.85 0.26
CA LYS A 119 -25.57 1.17 1.13
C LYS A 119 -25.24 2.29 2.12
N ARG A 120 -24.12 2.16 2.84
CA ARG A 120 -23.78 3.06 3.95
C ARG A 120 -22.96 4.28 3.54
N LYS A 121 -22.36 4.30 2.33
CA LYS A 121 -21.48 5.36 1.84
C LYS A 121 -20.40 5.74 2.86
N ASN A 122 -19.71 4.74 3.40
CA ASN A 122 -18.72 4.91 4.46
C ASN A 122 -17.38 5.45 3.91
N TYR A 123 -17.06 6.71 4.22
CA TYR A 123 -15.79 7.33 3.84
C TYR A 123 -14.59 6.69 4.51
N SER A 124 -14.71 6.26 5.77
CA SER A 124 -13.61 5.67 6.52
C SER A 124 -13.12 4.38 5.87
N TYR A 125 -14.06 3.52 5.48
CA TYR A 125 -13.77 2.30 4.74
C TYR A 125 -13.05 2.61 3.42
N ALA A 126 -13.57 3.57 2.65
CA ALA A 126 -13.02 3.93 1.36
C ALA A 126 -11.60 4.52 1.44
N ILE A 127 -11.32 5.40 2.42
CA ILE A 127 -9.98 5.99 2.64
C ILE A 127 -8.98 4.92 3.09
N ILE A 128 -9.38 4.01 3.98
CA ILE A 128 -8.53 2.90 4.42
C ILE A 128 -8.19 2.00 3.23
N SER A 129 -9.19 1.59 2.45
CA SER A 129 -8.96 0.78 1.25
C SER A 129 -8.06 1.51 0.26
N PHE A 130 -8.35 2.77 -0.06
CA PHE A 130 -7.50 3.62 -0.92
C PHE A 130 -6.04 3.59 -0.47
N THR A 131 -5.80 3.82 0.82
CA THR A 131 -4.43 3.86 1.34
C THR A 131 -3.75 2.50 1.26
N ASN A 132 -4.46 1.40 1.51
CA ASN A 132 -3.89 0.06 1.31
C ASN A 132 -3.53 -0.20 -0.15
N THR A 133 -4.38 0.23 -1.10
CA THR A 133 -4.09 0.07 -2.52
C THR A 133 -2.80 0.79 -2.92
N LEU A 134 -2.58 1.97 -2.33
CA LEU A 134 -1.41 2.80 -2.53
C LEU A 134 -0.16 2.16 -1.91
N SER A 135 -0.26 1.71 -0.65
CA SER A 135 0.81 1.02 0.07
C SER A 135 1.30 -0.23 -0.67
N ILE A 136 0.36 -1.07 -1.13
CA ILE A 136 0.69 -2.28 -1.90
C ILE A 136 1.37 -1.91 -3.21
N ALA A 137 0.87 -0.90 -3.93
CA ALA A 137 1.46 -0.46 -5.18
C ALA A 137 2.89 0.04 -5.00
N LEU A 138 3.15 0.84 -3.95
CA LEU A 138 4.48 1.34 -3.61
C LEU A 138 5.45 0.20 -3.28
N ILE A 139 5.06 -0.73 -2.40
CA ILE A 139 5.88 -1.91 -2.08
C ILE A 139 6.16 -2.73 -3.32
N LEU A 140 5.13 -3.05 -4.12
CA LEU A 140 5.31 -3.86 -5.31
C LEU A 140 6.24 -3.16 -6.33
N SER A 141 6.11 -1.84 -6.49
CA SER A 141 7.00 -1.05 -7.35
C SER A 141 8.47 -1.13 -6.89
N THR A 142 8.71 -1.19 -5.58
CA THR A 142 10.06 -1.37 -5.02
C THR A 142 10.58 -2.80 -5.19
N VAL A 143 9.72 -3.81 -5.03
CA VAL A 143 10.07 -5.21 -5.26
C VAL A 143 10.43 -5.45 -6.73
N ILE A 144 9.67 -4.88 -7.68
CA ILE A 144 9.98 -4.95 -9.12
C ILE A 144 11.38 -4.40 -9.38
N ARG A 145 11.68 -3.20 -8.88
CA ARG A 145 12.98 -2.57 -9.08
C ARG A 145 14.14 -3.38 -8.49
N ALA A 146 13.96 -3.90 -7.27
CA ALA A 146 15.00 -4.67 -6.58
C ALA A 146 15.25 -6.06 -7.19
N SER A 147 14.27 -6.62 -7.92
CA SER A 147 14.38 -7.96 -8.51
C SER A 147 15.15 -8.03 -9.82
N GLU A 148 15.47 -6.90 -10.48
CA GLU A 148 16.25 -6.80 -11.73
C GLU A 148 15.93 -7.89 -12.79
N ASN A 149 14.63 -8.19 -13.00
CA ASN A 149 14.07 -9.21 -13.89
C ASN A 149 14.19 -10.68 -13.44
N ASN A 150 14.76 -10.98 -12.27
CA ASN A 150 14.72 -12.33 -11.71
C ASN A 150 13.36 -12.61 -11.05
N PHE A 151 12.59 -13.48 -11.70
CA PHE A 151 11.26 -13.84 -11.24
C PHE A 151 11.23 -14.55 -9.86
N ILE A 152 12.23 -15.39 -9.56
CA ILE A 152 12.29 -16.13 -8.29
C ILE A 152 12.52 -15.15 -7.14
N LEU A 153 13.48 -14.23 -7.31
CA LEU A 153 13.77 -13.19 -6.32
C LEU A 153 12.55 -12.28 -6.13
N PHE A 154 11.90 -11.87 -7.22
CA PHE A 154 10.66 -11.10 -7.18
C PHE A 154 9.58 -11.78 -6.32
N LEU A 155 9.30 -13.07 -6.55
CA LEU A 155 8.25 -13.79 -5.81
C LEU A 155 8.59 -13.92 -4.33
N LEU A 156 9.84 -14.23 -4.01
CA LEU A 156 10.31 -14.36 -2.63
C LEU A 156 10.20 -13.03 -1.88
N MET A 157 10.69 -11.94 -2.49
CA MET A 157 10.62 -10.61 -1.91
C MET A 157 9.20 -10.11 -1.76
N TRP A 158 8.35 -10.37 -2.75
CA TRP A 158 6.93 -10.06 -2.68
C TRP A 158 6.27 -10.77 -1.49
N LEU A 159 6.49 -12.07 -1.34
CA LEU A 159 5.94 -12.84 -0.23
C LEU A 159 6.43 -12.30 1.12
N LEU A 160 7.72 -12.02 1.26
CA LEU A 160 8.30 -11.41 2.45
C LEU A 160 7.63 -10.06 2.77
N ALA A 161 7.52 -9.18 1.78
CA ALA A 161 6.92 -7.85 1.97
C ALA A 161 5.44 -7.94 2.36
N MET A 162 4.69 -8.88 1.77
CA MET A 162 3.29 -9.13 2.11
C MET A 162 3.10 -9.65 3.54
N VAL A 163 3.97 -10.55 3.98
CA VAL A 163 3.96 -11.06 5.36
C VAL A 163 4.22 -9.92 6.34
N ILE A 164 5.25 -9.10 6.09
CA ILE A 164 5.60 -7.98 6.96
C ILE A 164 4.50 -6.93 6.99
N LEU A 165 3.93 -6.57 5.84
CA LEU A 165 2.80 -5.63 5.76
C LEU A 165 1.57 -6.18 6.52
N GLY A 166 1.27 -7.47 6.38
CA GLY A 166 0.19 -8.14 7.12
C GLY A 166 0.39 -8.09 8.64
N PHE A 167 1.62 -8.32 9.11
CA PHE A 167 1.97 -8.13 10.52
C PHE A 167 1.83 -6.68 10.96
N SER A 168 2.31 -5.71 10.18
CA SER A 168 2.17 -4.28 10.47
C SER A 168 0.70 -3.88 10.67
N ILE A 169 -0.21 -4.37 9.82
CA ILE A 169 -1.64 -4.11 9.96
C ILE A 169 -2.17 -4.62 11.31
N ARG A 170 -1.77 -5.83 11.72
CA ARG A 170 -2.19 -6.45 12.98
C ARG A 170 -1.63 -5.73 14.20
N THR A 171 -0.53 -4.99 14.08
CA THR A 171 0.02 -4.20 15.20
C THR A 171 -0.67 -2.85 15.38
N PHE A 172 -1.49 -2.38 14.42
CA PHE A 172 -2.20 -1.11 14.55
C PHE A 172 -2.98 -0.94 15.88
N PRO A 173 -3.79 -1.92 16.34
CA PRO A 173 -4.52 -1.80 17.61
C PRO A 173 -3.63 -1.78 18.86
N VAL A 174 -2.37 -2.23 18.75
CA VAL A 174 -1.40 -2.20 19.84
C VAL A 174 -0.75 -0.82 19.95
N VAL A 175 -0.54 -0.17 18.80
CA VAL A 175 0.22 1.08 18.71
C VAL A 175 -0.70 2.30 18.80
N SER A 176 -1.92 2.19 18.28
CA SER A 176 -2.94 3.24 18.29
C SER A 176 -3.96 3.05 19.41
N LYS A 177 -4.47 4.17 19.96
CA LYS A 177 -5.58 4.15 20.92
C LYS A 177 -6.94 3.95 20.24
N LEU A 178 -7.00 4.07 18.93
CA LEU A 178 -8.23 4.03 18.16
C LEU A 178 -8.62 2.59 17.80
N SER A 179 -9.84 2.20 18.16
CA SER A 179 -10.38 0.88 17.80
C SER A 179 -10.87 0.88 16.35
N LEU A 180 -10.08 0.29 15.45
CA LEU A 180 -10.33 0.27 14.00
C LEU A 180 -11.73 -0.23 13.64
N ASN A 181 -12.11 -1.45 14.07
CA ASN A 181 -13.40 -2.05 13.72
C ASN A 181 -14.60 -1.22 14.21
N LYS A 182 -14.58 -0.79 15.48
CA LYS A 182 -15.68 -0.02 16.08
C LYS A 182 -15.86 1.32 15.36
N LEU A 183 -14.77 2.02 15.08
CA LEU A 183 -14.80 3.36 14.48
C LEU A 183 -15.09 3.34 12.98
N ILE A 184 -14.77 2.27 12.26
CA ILE A 184 -15.25 2.04 10.88
C ILE A 184 -16.77 1.89 10.88
N VAL A 185 -17.35 1.09 11.78
CA VAL A 185 -18.82 0.96 11.88
C VAL A 185 -19.46 2.32 12.15
N GLN A 186 -18.86 3.15 12.99
CA GLN A 186 -19.34 4.50 13.30
C GLN A 186 -19.08 5.53 12.18
N LYS A 187 -18.47 5.11 11.05
CA LYS A 187 -18.10 5.97 9.91
C LYS A 187 -17.19 7.14 10.30
N ASN A 188 -16.38 6.96 11.36
CA ASN A 188 -15.52 8.03 11.85
C ASN A 188 -14.26 8.14 10.98
N ILE A 189 -14.09 9.29 10.33
CA ILE A 189 -12.99 9.57 9.40
C ILE A 189 -11.65 9.70 10.14
N SER A 190 -11.66 10.04 11.43
CA SER A 190 -10.47 10.15 12.29
C SER A 190 -9.63 8.86 12.27
N VAL A 191 -10.27 7.69 12.39
CA VAL A 191 -9.57 6.40 12.30
C VAL A 191 -8.93 6.17 10.95
N ALA A 192 -9.59 6.60 9.88
CA ALA A 192 -9.06 6.43 8.54
C ALA A 192 -7.78 7.24 8.36
N PHE A 193 -7.72 8.49 8.83
CA PHE A 193 -6.49 9.28 8.77
C PHE A 193 -5.36 8.70 9.63
N SER A 194 -5.67 8.29 10.87
CA SER A 194 -4.66 7.66 11.73
C SER A 194 -4.10 6.39 11.12
N TYR A 195 -4.97 5.52 10.61
CA TYR A 195 -4.59 4.28 9.96
C TYR A 195 -3.76 4.55 8.69
N SER A 196 -4.17 5.55 7.90
CA SER A 196 -3.49 5.90 6.65
C SER A 196 -2.04 6.32 6.90
N GLY A 197 -1.80 7.20 7.88
CA GLY A 197 -0.43 7.59 8.25
C GLY A 197 0.41 6.42 8.76
N PHE A 198 -0.20 5.53 9.54
CA PHE A 198 0.46 4.33 10.05
C PHE A 198 0.88 3.36 8.93
N ILE A 199 -0.04 3.01 8.02
CA ILE A 199 0.25 2.02 6.97
C ILE A 199 1.22 2.59 5.92
N LEU A 200 1.10 3.87 5.57
CA LEU A 200 2.07 4.55 4.69
C LEU A 200 3.45 4.63 5.34
N GLY A 201 3.51 4.90 6.65
CA GLY A 201 4.77 4.87 7.39
C GLY A 201 5.47 3.50 7.33
N TRP A 202 4.73 2.41 7.58
CA TRP A 202 5.28 1.06 7.44
C TRP A 202 5.68 0.72 6.01
N THR A 203 4.92 1.20 5.03
CA THR A 203 5.25 1.05 3.61
C THR A 203 6.61 1.67 3.31
N LEU A 204 6.90 2.87 3.82
CA LEU A 204 8.21 3.51 3.65
C LEU A 204 9.35 2.70 4.26
N ILE A 205 9.17 2.17 5.48
CA ILE A 205 10.19 1.33 6.15
C ILE A 205 10.46 0.04 5.35
N ILE A 206 9.39 -0.63 4.89
CA ILE A 206 9.52 -1.85 4.10
C ILE A 206 10.22 -1.54 2.78
N SER A 207 9.76 -0.52 2.04
CA SER A 207 10.34 -0.10 0.77
C SER A 207 11.81 0.30 0.91
N SER A 208 12.19 1.09 1.92
CA SER A 208 13.59 1.47 2.14
C SER A 208 14.46 0.27 2.53
N SER A 209 13.89 -0.75 3.16
CA SER A 209 14.63 -1.96 3.53
C SER A 209 14.92 -2.86 2.33
N LEU A 210 14.07 -2.82 1.29
CA LEU A 210 14.21 -3.59 0.05
C LEU A 210 15.16 -2.90 -0.97
N GLU A 211 15.55 -1.65 -0.76
CA GLU A 211 16.52 -0.97 -1.64
C GLU A 211 17.96 -1.39 -1.31
N ASN A 212 18.40 -2.54 -1.82
CA ASN A 212 19.79 -3.00 -1.71
C ASN A 212 20.28 -3.60 -3.04
N ASN A 213 21.58 -3.44 -3.33
CA ASN A 213 22.21 -3.90 -4.59
C ASN A 213 22.90 -5.28 -4.46
N MET A 214 22.50 -6.10 -3.48
CA MET A 214 23.17 -7.39 -3.22
C MET A 214 22.72 -8.47 -4.21
N LYS A 215 23.68 -9.20 -4.79
CA LYS A 215 23.42 -10.25 -5.78
C LYS A 215 23.01 -11.59 -5.17
N ASP A 216 23.45 -11.89 -3.95
CA ASP A 216 23.12 -13.14 -3.27
C ASP A 216 21.76 -13.07 -2.56
N TYR A 217 20.85 -13.95 -2.97
CA TYR A 217 19.47 -13.97 -2.48
C TYR A 217 19.37 -14.21 -0.96
N VAL A 218 20.22 -15.07 -0.39
CA VAL A 218 20.18 -15.39 1.05
C VAL A 218 20.59 -14.17 1.88
N TRP A 219 21.72 -13.57 1.53
CA TRP A 219 22.23 -12.39 2.23
C TRP A 219 21.32 -11.18 2.07
N TYR A 220 20.76 -11.00 0.88
CA TYR A 220 19.77 -9.98 0.62
C TYR A 220 18.59 -10.07 1.61
N ASN A 221 18.02 -11.25 1.81
CA ASN A 221 16.90 -11.43 2.73
C ASN A 221 17.27 -11.19 4.19
N ILE A 222 18.45 -11.68 4.62
CA ILE A 222 18.95 -11.44 5.98
C ILE A 222 19.08 -9.94 6.23
N GLN A 223 19.64 -9.19 5.27
CA GLN A 223 19.80 -7.74 5.39
C GLN A 223 18.46 -7.00 5.46
N VAL A 224 17.48 -7.39 4.64
CA VAL A 224 16.12 -6.83 4.69
C VAL A 224 15.50 -7.03 6.07
N VAL A 225 15.57 -8.25 6.61
CA VAL A 225 15.01 -8.57 7.94
C VAL A 225 15.74 -7.79 9.04
N LEU A 226 17.07 -7.68 8.98
CA LEU A 226 17.85 -6.89 9.95
C LEU A 226 17.50 -5.40 9.90
N LYS A 227 17.35 -4.80 8.71
CA LYS A 227 16.92 -3.40 8.56
C LYS A 227 15.54 -3.16 9.20
N ILE A 228 14.63 -4.10 9.02
CA ILE A 228 13.27 -4.01 9.58
C ILE A 228 13.29 -4.17 11.10
N LEU A 229 14.06 -5.12 11.64
CA LEU A 229 14.25 -5.28 13.09
C LEU A 229 14.87 -4.04 13.72
N LEU A 230 15.88 -3.44 13.09
CA LEU A 230 16.47 -2.19 13.53
C LEU A 230 15.45 -1.04 13.49
N SER A 231 14.61 -0.99 12.46
CA SER A 231 13.54 0.01 12.33
C SER A 231 12.51 -0.11 13.45
N ILE A 232 12.16 -1.33 13.88
CA ILE A 232 11.27 -1.55 15.02
C ILE A 232 11.85 -0.98 16.32
N ILE A 233 13.18 -1.04 16.50
CA ILE A 233 13.86 -0.50 17.69
C ILE A 233 13.95 1.04 17.64
N ILE A 234 14.21 1.61 16.47
CA ILE A 234 14.41 3.06 16.30
C ILE A 234 13.09 3.84 16.26
N PHE A 235 12.04 3.25 15.67
CA PHE A 235 10.71 3.86 15.58
C PHE A 235 10.17 4.45 16.90
N PRO A 236 10.14 3.71 18.04
CA PRO A 236 9.61 4.23 19.29
C PRO A 236 10.42 5.41 19.83
N LEU A 237 11.74 5.46 19.55
CA LEU A 237 12.61 6.57 19.93
C LEU A 237 12.18 7.87 19.24
N PHE A 238 11.93 7.82 17.93
CA PHE A 238 11.46 8.98 17.18
C PHE A 238 10.07 9.43 17.59
N ARG A 239 9.15 8.47 17.77
CA ARG A 239 7.79 8.78 18.24
C ARG A 239 7.83 9.50 19.58
N TRP A 240 8.61 8.98 20.54
CA TRP A 240 8.78 9.60 21.85
C TRP A 240 9.44 10.98 21.76
N GLY A 241 10.47 11.11 20.93
CA GLY A 241 11.16 12.39 20.67
C GLY A 241 10.21 13.47 20.16
N LEU A 242 9.39 13.16 19.13
CA LEU A 242 8.44 14.11 18.55
C LEU A 242 7.38 14.56 19.56
N ILE A 243 6.78 13.61 20.30
CA ILE A 243 5.78 13.92 21.33
C ILE A 243 6.37 14.85 22.39
N LYS A 244 7.61 14.58 22.82
CA LYS A 244 8.30 15.37 23.85
C LYS A 244 8.71 16.76 23.36
N ILE A 245 9.23 16.87 22.14
CA ILE A 245 9.68 18.15 21.54
C ILE A 245 8.50 19.11 21.37
N PHE A 246 7.40 18.61 20.81
CA PHE A 246 6.22 19.43 20.54
C PHE A 246 5.25 19.52 21.72
N LYS A 247 5.59 18.92 22.87
CA LYS A 247 4.78 18.88 24.10
C LYS A 247 3.32 18.52 23.82
N ILE A 248 3.12 17.46 23.04
CA ILE A 248 1.77 17.11 22.61
C ILE A 248 1.08 16.33 23.73
N GLU A 249 0.01 16.92 24.26
CA GLU A 249 -0.81 16.30 25.28
C GLU A 249 -1.84 15.38 24.64
N ASN A 250 -1.95 14.17 25.16
CA ASN A 250 -2.96 13.22 24.72
C ASN A 250 -4.26 13.47 25.47
N ASP A 251 -5.10 14.41 25.01
CA ASP A 251 -6.46 14.61 25.53
C ASP A 251 -7.44 13.57 24.97
N PHE A 252 -7.01 12.30 24.88
CA PHE A 252 -7.90 11.21 24.47
C PHE A 252 -8.88 10.93 25.62
N ARG A 253 -9.93 11.74 25.70
CA ARG A 253 -11.06 11.52 26.59
C ARG A 253 -11.87 10.36 26.03
N SER A 254 -11.60 9.16 26.55
CA SER A 254 -12.47 7.99 26.35
C SER A 254 -13.84 8.18 27.02
N ASP A 255 -13.95 9.10 27.97
CA ASP A 255 -15.09 9.22 28.86
C ASP A 255 -15.49 10.69 29.04
N VAL A 256 -16.31 11.21 28.12
CA VAL A 256 -17.36 12.14 28.54
C VAL A 256 -18.64 11.34 28.47
N LEU A 257 -19.02 10.76 29.61
CA LEU A 257 -20.41 10.42 29.89
C LEU A 257 -21.20 11.72 29.69
N SER A 258 -21.85 11.86 28.53
CA SER A 258 -22.95 12.80 28.43
C SER A 258 -24.10 12.22 29.23
N ASP A 259 -24.45 12.87 30.33
CA ASP A 259 -25.71 12.65 31.09
C ASP A 259 -26.97 12.74 30.19
N ASP A 260 -26.82 13.27 28.96
CA ASP A 260 -27.89 13.51 28.00
C ASP A 260 -27.81 12.56 26.79
N GLY A 261 -28.02 11.24 26.96
CA GLY A 261 -28.57 10.29 25.97
C GLY A 261 -28.22 10.39 24.46
N LYS A 262 -27.16 11.09 24.07
CA LYS A 262 -26.78 11.43 22.69
C LYS A 262 -25.56 10.61 22.33
N GLU A 263 -25.67 9.98 21.17
CA GLU A 263 -24.67 9.07 20.61
C GLU A 263 -23.24 9.61 20.75
N LEU A 264 -22.39 8.78 21.34
CA LEU A 264 -20.96 9.02 21.57
C LEU A 264 -20.31 9.73 20.37
N LEU A 265 -19.97 11.00 20.56
CA LEU A 265 -19.10 11.75 19.66
C LEU A 265 -17.75 11.02 19.66
N GLY A 266 -17.53 10.23 18.61
CA GLY A 266 -16.25 9.55 18.41
C GLY A 266 -15.10 10.57 18.33
N PRO A 267 -13.84 10.09 18.35
CA PRO A 267 -12.67 10.94 18.32
C PRO A 267 -12.73 11.94 17.17
N GLU A 268 -12.41 13.20 17.45
CA GLU A 268 -12.40 14.25 16.44
C GLU A 268 -11.40 13.93 15.32
N ILE A 269 -11.65 14.50 14.13
CA ILE A 269 -10.79 14.33 12.95
C ILE A 269 -9.36 14.79 13.25
N GLY A 270 -9.21 15.86 14.06
CA GLY A 270 -7.92 16.40 14.46
C GLY A 270 -7.04 15.39 15.20
N PHE A 271 -7.63 14.55 16.07
CA PHE A 271 -6.89 13.51 16.78
C PHE A 271 -6.32 12.46 15.81
N GLY A 272 -7.13 12.02 14.83
CA GLY A 272 -6.71 11.04 13.84
C GLY A 272 -5.62 11.58 12.89
N LEU A 273 -5.72 12.85 12.51
CA LEU A 273 -4.69 13.53 11.73
C LEU A 273 -3.38 13.66 12.51
N TYR A 274 -3.44 14.08 13.77
CA TYR A 274 -2.29 14.15 14.67
C TYR A 274 -1.60 12.78 14.77
N GLU A 275 -2.37 11.74 15.10
CA GLU A 275 -1.82 10.41 15.33
C GLU A 275 -1.21 9.83 14.04
N GLY A 276 -1.93 9.96 12.91
CA GLY A 276 -1.45 9.52 11.61
C GLY A 276 -0.19 10.27 11.15
N ALA A 277 -0.14 11.60 11.33
CA ALA A 277 1.02 12.41 10.94
C ALA A 277 2.26 12.06 11.78
N ILE A 278 2.12 11.88 13.09
CA ILE A 278 3.24 11.46 13.94
C ILE A 278 3.74 10.09 13.54
N PHE A 279 2.86 9.13 13.26
CA PHE A 279 3.28 7.82 12.78
C PHE A 279 4.06 7.93 11.48
N LEU A 280 3.50 8.64 10.50
CA LEU A 280 4.11 8.80 9.19
C LEU A 280 5.50 9.44 9.30
N VAL A 281 5.63 10.54 10.04
CA VAL A 281 6.91 11.25 10.22
C VAL A 281 7.91 10.40 10.99
N SER A 282 7.49 9.71 12.06
CA SER A 282 8.37 8.83 12.83
C SER A 282 8.92 7.70 11.96
N CYS A 283 8.06 7.08 11.15
CA CYS A 283 8.47 6.03 10.22
C CYS A 283 9.36 6.56 9.10
N LEU A 284 9.06 7.76 8.57
CA LEU A 284 9.89 8.41 7.56
C LEU A 284 11.30 8.68 8.10
N LEU A 285 11.43 9.29 9.28
CA LEU A 285 12.74 9.52 9.91
C LEU A 285 13.47 8.20 10.18
N THR A 286 12.74 7.18 10.64
CA THR A 286 13.30 5.84 10.84
C THR A 286 13.83 5.26 9.53
N SER A 287 13.06 5.34 8.44
CA SER A 287 13.44 4.83 7.11
C SER A 287 14.67 5.54 6.54
N VAL A 288 14.85 6.84 6.81
CA VAL A 288 16.04 7.60 6.38
C VAL A 288 17.29 7.09 7.09
N ILE A 289 17.20 6.74 8.37
CA ILE A 289 18.33 6.19 9.13
C ILE A 289 18.61 4.75 8.71
N THR A 290 17.60 3.88 8.74
CA THR A 290 17.80 2.44 8.53
C THR A 290 17.98 2.06 7.07
N GLY A 291 17.32 2.78 6.15
CA GLY A 291 17.43 2.54 4.70
C GLY A 291 18.84 2.79 4.18
N ASN A 292 19.47 3.87 4.64
CA ASN A 292 20.82 4.27 4.20
C ASN A 292 21.97 3.51 4.89
N LEU A 293 21.65 2.58 5.82
CA LEU A 293 22.67 1.73 6.42
C LEU A 293 23.10 0.64 5.43
N PHE A 294 24.32 0.77 4.93
CA PHE A 294 25.02 -0.31 4.23
C PHE A 294 25.72 -1.17 5.29
N PHE A 295 25.24 -2.39 5.48
CA PHE A 295 25.88 -3.34 6.41
C PHE A 295 27.26 -3.82 5.92
N GLY A 296 27.76 -3.34 4.77
CA GLY A 296 29.12 -3.58 4.30
C GLY A 296 29.48 -5.06 4.16
N SER A 297 30.76 -5.34 3.98
CA SER A 297 31.36 -6.68 3.88
C SER A 297 31.43 -7.41 5.22
N PHE A 298 30.44 -7.26 6.10
CA PHE A 298 30.33 -8.09 7.32
C PHE A 298 30.02 -9.57 6.99
N TYR A 299 29.69 -9.85 5.73
CA TYR A 299 29.45 -11.18 5.22
C TYR A 299 30.41 -11.49 4.06
N PRO A 300 30.96 -12.71 4.01
CA PRO A 300 31.99 -13.04 3.04
C PRO A 300 31.39 -13.03 1.63
N SER A 301 31.90 -12.15 0.79
CA SER A 301 31.73 -12.19 -0.66
C SER A 301 32.59 -13.33 -1.19
N TYR A 302 31.98 -14.49 -1.44
CA TYR A 302 32.59 -15.56 -2.25
C TYR A 302 31.82 -15.69 -3.56
#